data_AF-A0A9D7ZMG1-F1
#
_entry.id   AF-A0A9D7ZMG1-F1
#
_cell.length_a   1.000
_cell.length_b   1.000
_cell.length_c   1.000
_cell.angle_alpha   90.00
_cell.angle_beta   90.00
_cell.angle_gamma   90.00
#
_symmetry.space_group_name_H-M   'P 1'
#
loop_
_entity.id
_entity.type
_entity.pdbx_description
1 polymer ?
#
loop_
_entity_poly.entity_id
_entity_poly.type
_entity_poly.pdbx_seq_one_letter_code
_entity_poly.pdbx_strand_id
1 'polypeptide(L)'
;MLKDSLYYGKILLFGEYGIIEDSMGLSIPYSDYNGKFLISKESNPKSRKSNRQLYSFYQNLVELKASNSLPCSLDLKAFEKDLKNNIYFDSSIPQGFGIGSSGAIVAATYDRYCNKNKIDSAKDIHNESIIKLKSIFSKLES
;
A
#
# COMPACT_ATOMS: atom_id res chain seq x y z
N MET A 1 18.47 -0.63 -6.67
CA MET A 1 17.98 -2.01 -6.88
C MET A 1 16.55 -2.06 -6.38
N LEU A 2 15.64 -2.72 -7.10
CA LEU A 2 14.32 -3.04 -6.57
C LEU A 2 14.53 -3.88 -5.31
N LYS A 3 14.07 -3.42 -4.15
CA LYS A 3 13.93 -4.30 -2.99
C LYS A 3 12.77 -5.22 -3.34
N ASP A 4 13.02 -6.52 -3.48
CA ASP A 4 11.99 -7.53 -3.75
C ASP A 4 11.13 -7.75 -2.48
N SER A 5 10.53 -6.68 -1.98
CA SER A 5 9.61 -6.71 -0.84
C SER A 5 8.27 -7.28 -1.32
N LEU A 6 7.83 -8.37 -0.71
CA LEU A 6 6.47 -8.90 -0.84
C LEU A 6 5.57 -8.21 0.18
N TYR A 7 4.37 -7.83 -0.27
CA TYR A 7 3.33 -7.23 0.56
C TYR A 7 2.15 -8.17 0.61
N TYR A 8 1.79 -8.59 1.82
CA TYR A 8 0.82 -9.65 2.05
C TYR A 8 -0.58 -9.09 2.24
N GLY A 9 -1.57 -9.85 1.78
CA GLY A 9 -2.95 -9.68 2.22
C GLY A 9 -3.12 -10.10 3.67
N LYS A 10 -4.34 -9.94 4.18
CA LYS A 10 -4.74 -10.37 5.52
C LYS A 10 -5.98 -11.26 5.47
N ILE A 11 -6.12 -12.11 6.48
CA ILE A 11 -7.37 -12.77 6.82
C ILE A 11 -7.83 -12.24 8.17
N LEU A 12 -9.10 -11.88 8.27
CA LEU A 12 -9.76 -11.58 9.54
C LEU A 12 -10.30 -12.89 10.12
N LEU A 13 -9.77 -13.31 11.27
CA LEU A 13 -10.19 -14.53 11.95
C LEU A 13 -11.46 -14.30 12.77
N PHE A 14 -11.52 -13.16 13.48
CA PHE A 14 -12.64 -12.80 14.35
C PHE A 14 -12.84 -11.28 14.41
N GLY A 15 -14.07 -10.85 14.69
CA GLY A 15 -14.38 -9.46 15.03
C GLY A 15 -14.80 -8.58 13.85
N GLU A 16 -15.35 -9.13 12.77
CA GLU A 16 -15.84 -8.33 11.63
C GLU A 16 -16.88 -7.28 12.07
N TYR A 17 -17.97 -7.73 12.69
CA TYR A 17 -18.98 -6.82 13.27
C TYR A 17 -18.43 -6.05 14.48
N GLY A 18 -17.51 -6.66 15.23
CA GLY A 18 -16.85 -6.01 16.37
C GLY A 18 -16.14 -4.73 15.96
N ILE A 19 -15.35 -4.76 14.88
CA ILE A 19 -14.63 -3.59 14.37
C ILE A 19 -15.58 -2.46 13.94
N ILE A 20 -16.77 -2.80 13.43
CA ILE A 20 -17.80 -1.82 13.06
C ILE A 20 -18.34 -1.10 14.31
N GLU A 21 -18.48 -1.83 15.40
CA GLU A 21 -18.95 -1.34 16.72
C GLU A 21 -17.78 -0.94 17.65
N ASP A 22 -16.64 -0.50 17.08
CA ASP A 22 -15.44 -0.04 17.80
C ASP A 22 -14.83 -1.05 18.80
N SER A 23 -15.01 -2.34 18.52
CA SER A 23 -14.44 -3.46 19.28
C SER A 23 -13.22 -4.08 18.57
N MET A 24 -12.51 -4.95 19.29
CA MET A 24 -11.29 -5.59 18.79
C MET A 24 -11.60 -6.71 17.79
N GLY A 25 -10.78 -6.78 16.74
CA GLY A 25 -10.74 -7.91 15.81
C GLY A 25 -9.33 -8.49 15.71
N LEU A 26 -9.25 -9.77 15.33
CA LEU A 26 -7.99 -10.49 15.15
C LEU A 26 -7.79 -10.79 13.68
N SER A 27 -6.76 -10.20 13.06
CA SER A 27 -6.35 -10.51 11.70
C SER A 27 -4.90 -10.97 11.64
N ILE A 28 -4.61 -11.89 10.73
CA ILE A 28 -3.26 -12.38 10.47
C ILE A 28 -2.87 -12.13 9.01
N PRO A 29 -1.57 -11.93 8.70
CA PRO A 29 -1.09 -11.96 7.32
C PRO A 29 -1.41 -13.30 6.67
N TYR A 30 -1.81 -13.29 5.41
CA TYR A 30 -2.04 -14.52 4.64
C TYR A 30 -1.00 -14.64 3.54
N SER A 31 -0.09 -15.60 3.70
CA SER A 31 1.11 -15.76 2.86
C SER A 31 0.80 -16.02 1.38
N ASP A 32 -0.29 -16.73 1.11
CA ASP A 32 -0.63 -17.18 -0.25
C ASP A 32 -1.12 -16.02 -1.14
N TYR A 33 -1.65 -14.96 -0.51
CA TYR A 33 -2.04 -13.74 -1.18
C TYR A 33 -1.02 -12.64 -0.91
N ASN A 34 -0.26 -12.28 -1.95
CA ASN A 34 0.75 -11.24 -1.86
C ASN A 34 0.88 -10.48 -3.18
N GLY A 35 1.61 -9.38 -3.14
CA GLY A 35 1.98 -8.66 -4.34
C GLY A 35 3.30 -7.92 -4.20
N LYS A 36 3.81 -7.48 -5.35
CA LYS A 36 5.05 -6.71 -5.46
C LYS A 36 4.98 -5.75 -6.65
N PHE A 37 5.80 -4.71 -6.59
CA PHE A 37 5.98 -3.83 -7.74
C PHE A 37 6.92 -4.46 -8.76
N LEU A 38 6.45 -4.54 -10.01
CA LEU A 38 7.24 -4.95 -11.16
C LEU A 38 7.22 -3.85 -12.22
N ILE A 39 8.26 -3.81 -13.04
CA ILE A 39 8.34 -2.96 -14.24
C ILE A 39 8.37 -3.91 -15.43
N SER A 40 7.39 -3.82 -16.32
CA SER A 40 7.35 -4.64 -17.54
C SER A 40 7.60 -3.79 -18.78
N LYS A 41 8.48 -4.30 -19.66
CA LYS A 41 8.64 -3.79 -21.03
C LYS A 41 7.46 -4.17 -21.93
N GLU A 42 6.80 -5.29 -21.61
CA GLU A 42 5.66 -5.81 -22.36
C GLU A 42 4.35 -5.52 -21.63
N SER A 43 3.41 -4.92 -22.34
CA SER A 43 2.18 -4.42 -21.73
C SER A 43 1.06 -5.44 -21.92
N ASN A 44 0.82 -6.28 -20.90
CA ASN A 44 -0.29 -7.24 -20.88
C ASN A 44 -1.55 -6.63 -20.22
N PRO A 45 -2.75 -7.20 -20.41
CA PRO A 45 -3.99 -6.61 -19.88
C PRO A 45 -4.00 -6.43 -18.36
N LYS A 46 -3.40 -7.37 -17.61
CA LYS A 46 -3.32 -7.31 -16.13
C LYS A 46 -2.42 -6.17 -15.68
N SER A 47 -1.24 -6.03 -16.28
CA SER A 47 -0.29 -4.97 -15.94
C SER A 47 -0.87 -3.59 -16.28
N ARG A 48 -1.56 -3.45 -17.43
CA ARG A 48 -2.26 -2.21 -17.80
C ARG A 48 -3.34 -1.83 -16.80
N LYS A 49 -4.16 -2.79 -16.38
CA LYS A 49 -5.22 -2.56 -15.38
C LYS A 49 -4.62 -2.08 -14.06
N SER A 50 -3.60 -2.78 -13.56
CA SER A 50 -2.92 -2.44 -12.31
C SER A 50 -2.22 -1.07 -12.40
N ASN A 51 -1.50 -0.78 -13.49
CA ASN A 51 -0.88 0.53 -13.71
C ASN A 51 -1.91 1.68 -13.73
N ARG A 52 -3.09 1.50 -14.35
CA ARG A 52 -4.17 2.50 -14.28
C ARG A 52 -4.67 2.72 -12.85
N GLN A 53 -4.84 1.66 -12.07
CA GLN A 53 -5.22 1.77 -10.65
C GLN A 53 -4.16 2.57 -9.87
N LEU A 54 -2.87 2.32 -10.12
CA LEU A 54 -1.79 3.09 -9.50
C LEU A 54 -1.76 4.55 -9.96
N TYR A 55 -2.13 4.86 -11.21
CA TYR A 55 -2.30 6.24 -11.67
C TYR A 55 -3.42 6.95 -10.89
N SER A 56 -4.58 6.33 -10.70
CA SER A 56 -5.67 6.90 -9.89
C SER A 56 -5.20 7.16 -8.45
N PHE A 57 -4.52 6.18 -7.85
CA PHE A 57 -3.93 6.34 -6.51
C PHE A 57 -2.92 7.48 -6.46
N TYR A 58 -2.04 7.60 -7.47
CA TYR A 58 -1.09 8.71 -7.58
C TYR A 58 -1.77 10.08 -7.65
N GLN A 59 -2.90 10.21 -8.39
CA GLN A 59 -3.64 11.48 -8.43
C GLN A 59 -4.15 11.87 -7.04
N ASN A 60 -4.71 10.94 -6.28
CA ASN A 60 -5.13 11.20 -4.89
C ASN A 60 -3.95 11.70 -4.04
N LEU A 61 -2.76 11.10 -4.18
CA LEU A 61 -1.56 11.56 -3.46
C LEU A 61 -1.11 12.97 -3.87
N VAL A 62 -1.26 13.33 -5.15
CA VAL A 62 -0.97 14.68 -5.65
C VAL A 62 -1.96 15.69 -5.06
N GLU A 63 -3.24 15.36 -4.99
CA GLU A 63 -4.28 16.20 -4.36
C GLU A 63 -4.04 16.39 -2.85
N LEU A 64 -3.67 15.32 -2.14
CA LEU A 64 -3.26 15.39 -0.73
C LEU A 64 -2.03 16.28 -0.53
N LYS A 65 -1.08 16.25 -1.47
CA LYS A 65 0.08 17.14 -1.42
C LYS A 65 -0.29 18.60 -1.68
N ALA A 66 -1.18 18.85 -2.65
CA ALA A 66 -1.65 20.20 -2.98
C ALA A 66 -2.44 20.85 -1.84
N SER A 67 -3.22 20.05 -1.11
CA SER A 67 -3.98 20.47 0.08
C SER A 67 -3.16 20.45 1.38
N ASN A 68 -1.84 20.25 1.30
CA ASN A 68 -0.93 20.14 2.45
C ASN A 68 -1.37 19.10 3.52
N SER A 69 -2.08 18.07 3.07
CA SER A 69 -2.67 17.00 3.91
C SER A 69 -1.91 15.67 3.80
N LEU A 70 -0.87 15.62 2.97
CA LEU A 70 -0.04 14.43 2.78
C LEU A 70 0.64 14.03 4.11
N PRO A 71 0.38 12.82 4.65
CA PRO A 71 0.77 12.47 6.02
C PRO A 71 2.25 12.10 6.19
N CYS A 72 2.98 11.94 5.10
CA CYS A 72 4.40 11.59 5.11
C CYS A 72 5.12 12.15 3.87
N SER A 73 6.45 12.18 3.92
CA SER A 73 7.26 12.69 2.81
C SER A 73 7.41 11.61 1.75
N LEU A 74 6.57 11.67 0.71
CA LEU A 74 6.63 10.78 -0.46
C LEU A 74 7.32 11.47 -1.64
N ASP A 75 8.24 10.76 -2.28
CA ASP A 75 8.81 11.16 -3.57
C ASP A 75 7.84 10.87 -4.72
N LEU A 76 6.84 11.74 -4.87
CA LEU A 76 5.86 11.65 -5.94
C LEU A 76 6.49 11.79 -7.34
N LYS A 77 7.65 12.46 -7.48
CA LYS A 77 8.33 12.57 -8.77
C LYS A 77 8.90 11.21 -9.18
N ALA A 78 9.52 10.49 -8.23
CA ALA A 78 9.98 9.13 -8.47
C ALA A 78 8.80 8.19 -8.80
N PHE A 79 7.69 8.30 -8.07
CA PHE A 79 6.50 7.48 -8.35
C PHE A 79 5.92 7.76 -9.74
N GLU A 80 5.78 9.02 -10.15
CA GLU A 80 5.33 9.39 -11.48
C GLU A 80 6.25 8.85 -12.59
N LYS A 81 7.57 8.91 -12.38
CA LYS A 81 8.56 8.35 -13.30
C LYS A 81 8.38 6.84 -13.46
N ASP A 82 8.20 6.13 -12.36
CA ASP A 82 7.99 4.68 -12.39
C ASP A 82 6.65 4.30 -13.05
N LEU A 83 5.59 5.10 -12.83
CA LEU A 83 4.31 4.96 -13.55
C LEU A 83 4.46 5.09 -15.06
N LYS A 84 5.20 6.09 -15.53
CA LYS A 84 5.53 6.30 -16.95
C LYS A 84 6.37 5.16 -17.52
N ASN A 85 7.20 4.53 -16.68
CA ASN A 85 7.97 3.33 -17.02
C ASN A 85 7.14 2.04 -16.89
N ASN A 86 5.81 2.12 -16.82
CA ASN A 86 4.90 0.97 -16.74
C ASN A 86 5.16 0.08 -15.51
N ILE A 87 5.43 0.70 -14.35
CA ILE A 87 5.35 0.01 -13.07
C ILE A 87 3.90 -0.45 -12.84
N TYR A 88 3.74 -1.66 -12.34
CA TYR A 88 2.45 -2.18 -11.93
C TYR A 88 2.61 -3.00 -10.66
N PHE A 89 1.53 -3.13 -9.91
CA PHE A 89 1.47 -4.00 -8.74
C PHE A 89 1.01 -5.37 -9.20
N ASP A 90 1.92 -6.32 -9.26
CA ASP A 90 1.65 -7.72 -9.56
C ASP A 90 1.19 -8.40 -8.28
N SER A 91 -0.07 -8.82 -8.23
CA SER A 91 -0.72 -9.25 -7.00
C SER A 91 -1.62 -10.45 -7.23
N SER A 92 -1.53 -11.44 -6.35
CA SER A 92 -2.48 -12.53 -6.22
C SER A 92 -3.63 -12.23 -5.26
N ILE A 93 -3.60 -11.08 -4.54
CA ILE A 93 -4.62 -10.69 -3.57
C ILE A 93 -5.95 -10.39 -4.29
N PRO A 94 -7.05 -11.12 -3.98
CA PRO A 94 -8.34 -10.88 -4.62
C PRO A 94 -8.88 -9.48 -4.28
N GLN A 95 -9.41 -8.79 -5.29
CA GLN A 95 -10.05 -7.48 -5.13
C GLN A 95 -11.54 -7.66 -4.78
N GLY A 96 -12.06 -6.80 -3.90
CA GLY A 96 -13.50 -6.79 -3.53
C GLY A 96 -13.90 -7.67 -2.34
N PHE A 97 -12.95 -8.33 -1.68
CA PHE A 97 -13.21 -9.28 -0.59
C PHE A 97 -12.68 -8.83 0.79
N GLY A 98 -12.19 -7.59 0.93
CA GLY A 98 -11.65 -7.11 2.21
C GLY A 98 -10.31 -7.74 2.65
N ILE A 99 -9.65 -8.50 1.77
CA ILE A 99 -8.40 -9.25 2.04
C ILE A 99 -7.15 -8.32 2.01
N GLY A 100 -7.32 -7.01 1.83
CA GLY A 100 -6.23 -6.03 1.97
C GLY A 100 -5.42 -5.74 0.72
N SER A 101 -6.00 -5.81 -0.48
CA SER A 101 -5.30 -5.41 -1.72
C SER A 101 -4.89 -3.93 -1.74
N SER A 102 -5.73 -3.03 -1.23
CA SER A 102 -5.43 -1.60 -1.12
C SER A 102 -4.32 -1.34 -0.11
N GLY A 103 -4.43 -1.92 1.08
CA GLY A 103 -3.42 -1.86 2.13
C GLY A 103 -2.04 -2.33 1.65
N ALA A 104 -1.97 -3.39 0.84
CA ALA A 104 -0.71 -3.86 0.25
C ALA A 104 -0.08 -2.83 -0.70
N ILE A 105 -0.89 -2.14 -1.53
CA ILE A 105 -0.42 -1.06 -2.43
C ILE A 105 0.06 0.16 -1.62
N VAL A 106 -0.68 0.54 -0.58
CA VAL A 106 -0.31 1.66 0.30
C VAL A 106 1.01 1.36 1.01
N ALA A 107 1.16 0.17 1.59
CA ALA A 107 2.39 -0.28 2.24
C ALA A 107 3.56 -0.31 1.24
N ALA A 108 3.34 -0.82 0.03
CA ALA A 108 4.36 -0.87 -1.01
C ALA A 108 4.82 0.51 -1.46
N THR A 109 3.87 1.44 -1.60
CA THR A 109 4.16 2.82 -1.99
C THR A 109 4.91 3.55 -0.88
N TYR A 110 4.50 3.36 0.37
CA TYR A 110 5.18 3.92 1.53
C TYR A 110 6.63 3.39 1.65
N ASP A 111 6.83 2.07 1.58
CA ASP A 111 8.18 1.49 1.70
C ASP A 111 9.12 1.98 0.60
N ARG A 112 8.60 2.10 -0.63
CA ARG A 112 9.38 2.48 -1.82
C ARG A 112 9.66 3.96 -1.94
N TYR A 113 8.68 4.82 -1.65
CA TYR A 113 8.76 6.25 -1.96
C TYR A 113 8.82 7.16 -0.73
N CYS A 114 8.67 6.65 0.50
CA CYS A 114 8.89 7.47 1.68
C CYS A 114 10.38 7.77 1.85
N ASN A 115 10.74 9.05 1.75
CA ASN A 115 12.14 9.49 1.68
C ASN A 115 12.65 10.17 2.96
N LYS A 116 11.78 10.41 3.96
CA LYS A 116 12.16 10.99 5.26
C LYS A 116 11.36 10.36 6.39
N ASN A 117 12.03 10.13 7.53
CA ASN A 117 11.41 9.61 8.75
C ASN A 117 10.56 8.35 8.50
N LYS A 118 11.00 7.49 7.56
CA LYS A 118 10.35 6.23 7.26
C LYS A 118 10.46 5.31 8.46
N ILE A 119 9.35 4.71 8.85
CA ILE A 119 9.33 3.67 9.88
C ILE A 119 9.63 2.35 9.17
N ASP A 120 10.78 1.74 9.51
CA ASP A 120 11.19 0.46 8.94
C ASP A 120 10.43 -0.72 9.54
N SER A 121 10.26 -1.78 8.76
CA SER A 121 9.55 -3.01 9.12
C SER A 121 10.34 -3.96 10.05
N ALA A 122 11.16 -3.42 10.95
CA ALA A 122 11.99 -4.21 11.86
C ALA A 122 11.13 -5.08 12.81
N LYS A 123 11.71 -6.20 13.29
CA LYS A 123 11.02 -7.15 14.18
C LYS A 123 10.53 -6.51 15.49
N ASP A 124 11.16 -5.41 15.93
CA ASP A 124 10.86 -4.71 17.18
C ASP A 124 10.22 -3.33 16.93
N ILE A 125 9.11 -3.29 16.19
CA ILE A 125 8.32 -2.06 16.05
C ILE A 125 7.63 -1.73 17.38
N HIS A 126 7.87 -0.52 17.89
CA HIS A 126 7.18 0.00 19.07
C HIS A 126 5.73 0.40 18.77
N ASN A 127 4.84 0.30 19.76
CA ASN A 127 3.41 0.60 19.63
C ASN A 127 3.15 2.02 19.08
N GLU A 128 3.92 3.02 19.52
CA GLU A 128 3.81 4.40 19.00
C GLU A 128 4.06 4.47 17.48
N SER A 129 4.97 3.65 16.97
CA SER A 129 5.24 3.55 15.53
C SER A 129 4.09 2.89 14.79
N ILE A 130 3.44 1.88 15.39
CA ILE A 130 2.22 1.24 14.84
C ILE A 130 1.09 2.27 14.75
N ILE A 131 0.85 3.03 15.81
CA ILE A 131 -0.18 4.08 15.86
C ILE A 131 0.08 5.13 14.77
N LYS A 132 1.34 5.55 14.63
CA LYS A 132 1.75 6.49 13.57
C LYS A 132 1.55 5.92 12.17
N LEU A 133 1.95 4.67 11.93
CA LEU A 133 1.72 3.99 10.65
C LEU A 133 0.22 3.86 10.34
N LYS A 134 -0.61 3.52 11.33
CA LYS A 134 -2.07 3.46 11.17
C LYS A 134 -2.62 4.81 10.68
N SER A 135 -2.20 5.92 11.29
CA SER A 135 -2.62 7.27 10.90
C SER A 135 -2.13 7.67 9.50
N ILE A 136 -0.89 7.30 9.14
CA ILE A 136 -0.35 7.56 7.82
C ILE A 136 -1.12 6.75 6.76
N PHE A 137 -1.26 5.44 6.97
CA PHE A 137 -1.85 4.53 5.97
C PHE A 137 -3.34 4.80 5.77
N SER A 138 -4.09 5.11 6.83
CA SER A 138 -5.51 5.48 6.69
C SER A 138 -5.70 6.70 5.80
N LYS A 139 -4.83 7.72 5.93
CA LYS A 139 -4.87 8.94 5.12
C LYS A 139 -4.40 8.73 3.69
N LEU A 140 -3.48 7.80 3.44
CA LEU A 140 -3.06 7.46 2.08
C LEU A 140 -4.16 6.67 1.36
N GLU A 141 -4.90 5.80 2.06
CA GLU A 141 -5.94 4.95 1.48
C GLU A 141 -7.27 5.67 1.20
N SER A 142 -7.54 6.78 1.90
CA SER A 142 -8.77 7.60 1.77
C SER A 142 -8.84 8.35 0.43
#